data_AF-A0A1F6RD58-F1
#
_entry.id   AF-A0A1F6RD58-F1
#
_cell.length_a   1.000
_cell.length_b   1.000
_cell.length_c   1.000
_cell.angle_alpha   90.00
_cell.angle_beta   90.00
_cell.angle_gamma   90.00
#
_symmetry.space_group_name_H-M   'P 1'
#
loop_
_entity.id
_entity.type
_entity.pdbx_description
1 polymer ?
#
loop_
_entity_poly.entity_id
_entity_poly.type
_entity_poly.pdbx_seq_one_letter_code
_entity_poly.pdbx_strand_id
1 'polypeptide(L)'
;MKAHQKNESQQSTRALDQELIDRLYKDLTKELEGLIKELNDSSKIGAFGAMATISQKVSDIAGDLKKLQHLPTMLTNPFVMADPRNILDEISRKYSKKKKK
;
A
#
# COMPACT_ATOMS: atom_id res chain seq x y z
N MET A 1 36.62 -18.15 -0.66
CA MET A 1 35.77 -17.27 0.18
C MET A 1 34.91 -16.41 -0.73
N LYS A 2 33.67 -16.82 -1.05
CA LYS A 2 32.78 -16.06 -1.99
C LYS A 2 31.28 -16.21 -1.65
N ALA A 3 30.95 -16.48 -0.37
CA ALA A 3 29.57 -16.63 0.09
C ALA A 3 29.02 -15.36 0.78
N HIS A 4 29.87 -14.40 1.16
CA HIS A 4 29.45 -13.24 1.95
C HIS A 4 28.72 -12.14 1.15
N GLN A 5 29.01 -11.97 -0.15
CA GLN A 5 28.41 -10.89 -0.94
C GLN A 5 26.91 -11.06 -1.25
N LYS A 6 26.40 -12.30 -1.37
CA LYS A 6 24.98 -12.52 -1.70
C LYS A 6 24.03 -12.17 -0.55
N ASN A 7 24.48 -12.36 0.70
CA ASN A 7 23.63 -12.11 1.87
C ASN A 7 23.42 -10.62 2.15
N GLU A 8 24.44 -9.78 1.95
CA GLU A 8 24.33 -8.33 2.19
C GLU A 8 23.37 -7.66 1.19
N SER A 9 23.44 -8.05 -0.09
CA SER A 9 22.53 -7.51 -1.10
C SER A 9 21.07 -7.92 -0.85
N GLN A 10 20.83 -9.17 -0.41
CA GLN A 10 19.49 -9.64 -0.09
C GLN A 10 18.91 -9.00 1.18
N GLN A 11 19.75 -8.73 2.19
CA GLN A 11 19.34 -7.97 3.38
C GLN A 11 19.03 -6.52 3.04
N SER A 12 19.84 -5.88 2.18
CA SER A 12 19.61 -4.51 1.72
C SER A 12 18.29 -4.38 0.94
N THR A 13 17.98 -5.33 0.04
CA THR A 13 16.70 -5.32 -0.69
C THR A 13 15.51 -5.51 0.24
N ARG A 14 15.60 -6.40 1.25
CA ARG A 14 14.51 -6.61 2.21
C ARG A 14 14.26 -5.37 3.08
N ALA A 15 15.32 -4.66 3.47
CA ALA A 15 15.20 -3.42 4.22
C ALA A 15 14.53 -2.30 3.40
N LEU A 16 14.88 -2.18 2.11
CA LEU A 16 14.24 -1.22 1.20
C LEU A 16 12.76 -1.56 0.96
N ASP A 17 12.43 -2.84 0.81
CA ASP A 17 11.04 -3.29 0.63
C ASP A 17 10.21 -3.00 1.90
N GLN A 18 10.77 -3.23 3.08
CA GLN A 18 10.10 -2.92 4.34
C GLN A 18 9.87 -1.41 4.53
N GLU A 19 10.87 -0.57 4.24
CA GLU A 19 10.70 0.89 4.31
C GLU A 19 9.59 1.38 3.36
N LEU A 20 9.53 0.81 2.15
CA LEU A 20 8.48 1.12 1.19
C LEU A 20 7.09 0.67 1.68
N ILE A 21 6.99 -0.54 2.24
CA ILE A 21 5.75 -1.05 2.84
C ILE A 21 5.27 -0.12 3.95
N ASP A 22 6.16 0.24 4.88
CA ASP A 22 5.84 1.11 6.02
C ASP A 22 5.40 2.51 5.57
N ARG A 23 6.06 3.06 4.55
CA ARG A 23 5.70 4.35 3.95
C ARG A 23 4.31 4.30 3.31
N LEU A 24 4.06 3.30 2.47
CA LEU A 24 2.76 3.13 1.80
C LEU A 24 1.64 2.91 2.82
N TYR A 25 1.91 2.14 3.86
CA TYR A 25 0.98 1.95 4.97
C TYR A 25 0.55 3.25 5.61
N LYS A 26 1.53 4.09 5.95
CA LYS A 26 1.31 5.38 6.59
C LYS A 26 0.52 6.33 5.68
N ASP A 27 0.90 6.40 4.41
CA ASP A 27 0.26 7.28 3.44
C ASP A 27 -1.19 6.87 3.18
N LEU A 28 -1.44 5.56 2.99
CA LEU A 28 -2.78 5.02 2.75
C LEU A 28 -3.69 5.12 3.97
N THR A 29 -3.15 4.87 5.17
CA THR A 29 -3.92 5.05 6.41
C THR A 29 -4.36 6.51 6.55
N LYS A 30 -3.46 7.46 6.27
CA LYS A 30 -3.78 8.89 6.30
C LYS A 30 -4.80 9.29 5.24
N GLU A 31 -4.70 8.74 4.03
CA GLU A 31 -5.68 8.99 2.96
C GLU A 31 -7.05 8.41 3.32
N LEU A 32 -7.09 7.20 3.88
CA LEU A 32 -8.31 6.56 4.36
C LEU A 32 -9.00 7.38 5.45
N GLU A 33 -8.26 7.87 6.44
CA GLU A 33 -8.77 8.78 7.47
C GLU A 33 -9.39 10.05 6.87
N GLY A 34 -8.75 10.62 5.84
CA GLY A 34 -9.26 11.77 5.10
C GLY A 34 -10.58 11.47 4.41
N LEU A 35 -10.64 10.37 3.64
CA LEU A 35 -11.85 9.96 2.93
C LEU A 35 -13.01 9.62 3.88
N ILE A 36 -12.74 9.01 5.04
CA ILE A 36 -13.80 8.74 6.04
C ILE A 36 -14.38 10.06 6.58
N LYS A 37 -13.54 11.07 6.82
CA LYS A 37 -14.01 12.40 7.22
C LYS A 37 -14.86 13.04 6.12
N GLU A 38 -14.39 13.01 4.87
CA GLU A 38 -15.14 13.52 3.72
C GLU A 38 -16.48 12.79 3.53
N LEU A 39 -16.52 11.48 3.76
CA LEU A 39 -17.74 10.67 3.69
C LEU A 39 -18.73 11.10 4.77
N ASN A 40 -18.26 11.28 6.00
CA ASN A 40 -19.08 11.74 7.12
C ASN A 40 -19.65 13.14 6.86
N ASP A 41 -18.84 14.06 6.32
CA ASP A 41 -19.29 15.41 6.00
C ASP A 41 -20.26 15.41 4.81
N SER A 42 -20.01 14.60 3.78
CA SER A 42 -20.93 14.40 2.64
C SER A 42 -22.27 13.82 3.09
N SER A 43 -22.26 12.92 4.09
CA SER A 43 -23.48 12.36 4.70
C SER A 43 -24.31 13.41 5.43
N LYS A 44 -23.68 14.39 6.09
CA LYS A 44 -24.39 15.46 6.81
C LYS A 44 -25.13 16.41 5.86
N ILE A 45 -24.59 16.59 4.65
CA ILE A 45 -25.14 17.52 3.66
C ILE A 45 -25.99 16.83 2.57
N GLY A 46 -26.17 15.51 2.65
CA GLY A 46 -27.00 14.75 1.70
C GLY A 46 -26.40 14.62 0.30
N ALA A 47 -25.07 14.68 0.17
CA ALA A 47 -24.37 14.61 -1.13
C ALA A 47 -24.17 13.16 -1.61
N PHE A 48 -25.25 12.44 -1.89
CA PHE A 48 -25.24 11.00 -2.21
C PHE A 48 -24.28 10.62 -3.36
N GLY A 49 -24.14 11.46 -4.39
CA GLY A 49 -23.20 11.21 -5.49
C GLY A 49 -21.72 11.26 -5.07
N ALA A 50 -21.37 12.20 -4.18
CA ALA A 50 -20.05 12.27 -3.59
C ALA A 50 -19.81 11.07 -2.66
N MET A 51 -20.82 10.68 -1.87
CA MET A 51 -20.73 9.53 -0.97
C MET A 51 -20.41 8.22 -1.72
N ALA A 52 -21.06 7.95 -2.86
CA ALA A 52 -20.78 6.76 -3.66
C ALA A 52 -19.32 6.73 -4.15
N THR A 53 -18.83 7.88 -4.64
CA THR A 53 -17.45 8.03 -5.12
C THR A 53 -16.43 7.84 -4.00
N ILE A 54 -16.67 8.46 -2.83
CA ILE A 54 -15.79 8.35 -1.67
C ILE A 54 -15.81 6.92 -1.13
N SER A 55 -16.97 6.28 -1.06
CA SER A 55 -17.11 4.90 -0.58
C SER A 55 -16.33 3.92 -1.46
N GLN A 56 -16.34 4.10 -2.78
CA GLN A 56 -15.52 3.29 -3.69
C GLN A 56 -14.03 3.47 -3.40
N LYS A 57 -13.56 4.71 -3.24
CA LYS A 57 -12.16 4.99 -2.90
C LYS A 57 -11.75 4.40 -1.54
N VAL A 58 -12.61 4.49 -0.54
CA VAL A 58 -12.41 3.86 0.78
C VAL A 58 -12.23 2.35 0.63
N SER A 59 -13.11 1.70 -0.15
CA SER A 59 -13.02 0.26 -0.43
C SER A 59 -11.71 -0.12 -1.13
N ASP A 60 -11.30 0.67 -2.12
CA ASP A 60 -10.06 0.44 -2.87
C ASP A 60 -8.82 0.55 -1.96
N ILE A 61 -8.75 1.59 -1.12
CA ILE A 61 -7.64 1.80 -0.19
C ILE A 61 -7.62 0.71 0.89
N ALA A 62 -8.78 0.33 1.45
CA ALA A 62 -8.87 -0.75 2.42
C ALA A 62 -8.38 -2.09 1.84
N GLY A 63 -8.70 -2.37 0.58
CA GLY A 63 -8.20 -3.54 -0.13
C GLY A 63 -6.67 -3.53 -0.29
N ASP A 64 -6.09 -2.38 -0.65
CA ASP A 64 -4.65 -2.26 -0.83
C ASP A 64 -3.88 -2.29 0.51
N LEU A 65 -4.42 -1.72 1.58
CA LEU A 65 -3.89 -1.88 2.94
C LEU A 65 -3.83 -3.35 3.35
N LYS A 66 -4.90 -4.12 3.08
CA LYS A 66 -4.92 -5.55 3.37
C LYS A 66 -3.79 -6.29 2.62
N LYS A 67 -3.58 -5.97 1.34
CA LYS A 67 -2.45 -6.54 0.56
C LYS A 67 -1.11 -6.19 1.19
N LEU A 68 -0.88 -4.93 1.56
CA LEU A 68 0.34 -4.50 2.25
C LEU A 68 0.54 -5.26 3.58
N GLN A 69 -0.53 -5.63 4.29
CA GLN A 69 -0.44 -6.38 5.56
C GLN A 69 0.14 -7.77 5.38
N HIS A 70 -0.19 -8.39 4.26
CA HIS A 70 0.24 -9.74 3.95
C HIS A 70 1.62 -9.75 3.28
N LEU A 71 2.12 -8.62 2.75
CA LEU A 71 3.40 -8.55 2.06
C LEU A 71 4.60 -9.02 2.89
N PRO A 72 4.80 -8.62 4.16
CA PRO A 72 5.92 -9.12 4.97
C PRO A 72 5.92 -10.66 5.07
N THR A 73 4.74 -11.25 5.24
CA THR A 73 4.57 -12.71 5.27
C THR A 73 4.84 -13.33 3.90
N MET A 74 4.41 -12.68 2.81
CA MET A 74 4.64 -13.19 1.45
C MET A 74 6.11 -13.08 1.02
N LEU A 75 6.82 -12.04 1.42
CA LEU A 75 8.25 -11.85 1.17
C LEU A 75 9.13 -12.87 1.91
N THR A 76 8.63 -13.45 2.99
CA THR A 76 9.34 -14.41 3.83
C THR A 76 8.93 -15.86 3.58
N ASN A 77 7.80 -16.10 2.89
CA ASN A 77 7.28 -17.43 2.59
C ASN A 77 7.61 -17.87 1.14
N PRO A 78 8.46 -18.89 0.94
CA PRO A 78 8.86 -19.35 -0.40
C PRO A 78 7.77 -20.11 -1.16
N PHE A 79 6.65 -20.46 -0.51
CA PHE A 79 5.54 -21.21 -1.13
C PHE A 79 4.42 -20.31 -1.69
N VAL A 80 4.61 -19.00 -1.66
CA VAL A 80 3.61 -18.06 -2.18
C VAL A 80 3.72 -18.02 -3.70
N MET A 81 2.62 -18.38 -4.39
CA MET A 81 2.57 -18.39 -5.86
C MET A 81 2.51 -16.99 -6.48
N ALA A 82 2.09 -15.98 -5.71
CA ALA A 82 2.05 -14.60 -6.16
C ALA A 82 3.37 -13.90 -5.85
N ASP A 83 3.88 -13.10 -6.79
CA ASP A 83 5.10 -12.31 -6.57
C ASP A 83 4.78 -11.12 -5.63
N PRO A 84 5.26 -11.13 -4.37
CA PRO A 84 5.02 -10.04 -3.44
C PRO A 84 5.63 -8.72 -3.90
N ARG A 85 6.70 -8.76 -4.70
CA ARG A 85 7.34 -7.55 -5.22
C ARG A 85 6.49 -6.89 -6.29
N ASN A 86 5.80 -7.68 -7.11
CA ASN A 86 4.85 -7.16 -8.08
C ASN A 86 3.65 -6.47 -7.41
N ILE A 87 3.15 -7.04 -6.31
CA ILE A 87 2.07 -6.41 -5.50
C ILE A 87 2.55 -5.09 -4.90
N LEU A 88 3.76 -5.08 -4.34
CA LEU A 88 4.36 -3.86 -3.77
C LEU A 88 4.53 -2.78 -4.84
N ASP A 89 5.02 -3.14 -6.02
CA ASP A 89 5.19 -2.24 -7.16
C ASP A 89 3.85 -1.71 -7.69
N GLU A 90 2.81 -2.54 -7.76
CA GLU A 90 1.47 -2.13 -8.20
C GLU A 90 0.88 -1.07 -7.26
N ILE A 91 0.92 -1.33 -5.95
CA ILE A 91 0.43 -0.39 -4.93
C ILE A 91 1.30 0.87 -4.95
N SER A 92 2.62 0.71 -5.01
CA SER A 92 3.55 1.84 -5.11
C SER A 92 3.28 2.71 -6.33
N ARG A 93 2.95 2.13 -7.50
CA ARG A 93 2.60 2.91 -8.71
C ARG A 93 1.25 3.60 -8.59
N LYS A 94 0.25 2.93 -8.00
CA LYS A 94 -1.10 3.47 -7.80
C LYS A 94 -1.07 4.72 -6.93
N TYR A 95 -0.23 4.73 -5.89
CA TYR A 95 -0.16 5.82 -4.90
C TYR A 95 1.13 6.64 -4.96
N SER A 96 2.07 6.29 -5.85
CA SER A 96 3.15 7.20 -6.25
C SER A 96 2.49 8.39 -6.91
N LYS A 97 2.32 9.45 -6.12
CA LYS A 97 1.96 10.77 -6.61
C LYS A 97 2.91 11.03 -7.76
N LYS A 98 2.41 10.98 -9.00
CA LYS A 98 3.09 11.65 -10.10
C LYS A 98 3.23 13.08 -9.62
N LYS A 99 4.42 13.46 -9.16
CA LYS A 99 4.87 14.84 -9.15
C LYS A 99 4.84 15.26 -10.61
N LYS A 100 3.65 15.54 -11.16
CA LYS A 100 3.54 16.35 -12.35
C LYS A 100 4.05 17.71 -11.90
N LYS A 101 5.31 17.96 -12.26
CA LYS A 101 5.92 19.29 -12.32
C LYS A 101 4.97 20.25 -13.04
#